data_AF-A0A3D0XC19-F1
#
_entry.id   AF-A0A3D0XC19-F1
#
_cell.length_a   1.000
_cell.length_b   1.000
_cell.length_c   1.000
_cell.angle_alpha   90.00
_cell.angle_beta   90.00
_cell.angle_gamma   90.00
#
_symmetry.space_group_name_H-M   'P 1'
#
loop_
_entity.id
_entity.type
_entity.pdbx_description
1 polymer ?
#
loop_
_entity_poly.entity_id
_entity_poly.type
_entity_poly.pdbx_seq_one_letter_code
_entity_poly.pdbx_strand_id
1 'polypeptide(L)'
;MKKLLKKAAALLLVCSLLTAGLSFNVSAAERGRVRVVVENKVFSKTQGAKWSGTLIDEWVELDESSTMLSVVVKALENHGYSQTGAEDNYITEINGLSAFDNGYSSGWMTTINDWFANVGCDAFTVKDGTLENGDEINVVYSNSWGADIGSLWDNNSTRLSSVKFSTGELSPSFDPSVTDYTLTVWNAENVVAIPTAENKNFQVKTYKNEYTPTEKSTEYKKSTPIEIKDGDKIIVACGDESWASMNQSEGASVYTFTVKSAVSDKINSTAKYLNSLGEAGVGQTGGEWRLLGLARAGKMNDDIAENYYNNVCEYVTNLGSSKLSSTKSTENSRVIIALSAIGKSVTNVAGYNLLEPLADFNFVKKQGVNGSAFALIALDTYKYEIPKLYDEAMQTTREKLIDEILAKQLNTGGWTFFGSNADADLTATAIQALAPYYNKNEEVKTAVDNALSVLSSMQKDNGAFGSFGSATCESTAQVLLSLTSLGIDVDTDARFIKNGNTLADALMSFSVENGFAHLSNGKYDQMATEQAFYALVSYQRMKVGKTTLYDMSDVKFAKYDINGDGRFDIVDCTALQKHLAALIKLNGNLDVNGDGVVSIIDVTFMQKKLAGF
;
A
#
# COMPACT_ATOMS: atom_id res chain seq x y z
N MET A 1 33.93 13.08 -18.05
CA MET A 1 33.23 13.74 -16.92
C MET A 1 31.99 14.54 -17.32
N LYS A 2 31.98 15.44 -18.33
CA LYS A 2 30.78 16.22 -18.71
C LYS A 2 29.65 15.48 -19.48
N LYS A 3 29.85 14.24 -19.93
CA LYS A 3 28.82 13.40 -20.59
C LYS A 3 28.10 12.41 -19.66
N LEU A 4 28.64 12.12 -18.48
CA LEU A 4 28.01 11.27 -17.46
C LEU A 4 27.07 12.07 -16.53
N LEU A 5 27.34 13.37 -16.35
CA LEU A 5 26.48 14.29 -15.59
C LEU A 5 25.15 14.66 -16.28
N LYS A 6 24.97 14.37 -17.58
CA LYS A 6 23.69 14.62 -18.28
C LYS A 6 22.69 13.47 -18.18
N LYS A 7 23.10 12.26 -17.78
CA LYS A 7 22.18 11.13 -17.57
C LYS A 7 21.63 11.07 -16.14
N ALA A 8 22.37 11.58 -15.16
CA ALA A 8 21.89 11.68 -13.77
C ALA A 8 20.90 12.85 -13.55
N ALA A 9 20.91 13.88 -14.40
CA ALA A 9 19.99 15.01 -14.33
C ALA A 9 18.66 14.77 -15.08
N ALA A 10 18.51 13.65 -15.80
CA ALA A 10 17.27 13.29 -16.51
C ALA A 10 16.31 12.42 -15.66
N LEU A 11 16.74 11.97 -14.48
CA LEU A 11 15.92 11.17 -13.57
C LEU A 11 15.20 12.01 -12.48
N LEU A 12 15.48 13.32 -12.41
CA LEU A 12 15.03 14.22 -11.33
C LEU A 12 14.10 15.34 -11.81
N LEU A 13 13.54 15.23 -13.02
CA LEU A 13 12.64 16.24 -13.59
C LEU A 13 11.50 15.61 -14.41
N VAL A 14 10.76 14.68 -13.79
CA VAL A 14 9.45 14.21 -14.30
C VAL A 14 8.31 14.52 -13.30
N CYS A 15 8.62 14.94 -12.07
CA CYS A 15 7.61 15.47 -11.15
C CYS A 15 7.32 16.96 -11.43
N SER A 16 6.40 17.25 -12.36
CA SER A 16 5.58 18.49 -12.39
C SER A 16 4.84 18.74 -13.71
N LEU A 17 4.82 17.80 -14.66
CA LEU A 17 3.79 17.82 -15.68
C LEU A 17 2.61 17.02 -15.15
N LEU A 18 1.70 17.74 -14.51
CA LEU A 18 0.28 17.43 -14.38
C LEU A 18 -0.11 16.15 -15.17
N THR A 19 0.07 14.99 -14.55
CA THR A 19 -0.94 13.96 -14.65
C THR A 19 -2.11 14.57 -13.91
N ALA A 20 -2.86 15.45 -14.59
CA ALA A 20 -4.29 15.43 -14.40
C ALA A 20 -4.62 13.95 -14.59
N GLY A 21 -4.75 13.23 -13.47
CA GLY A 21 -5.31 11.92 -13.47
C GLY A 21 -6.61 12.12 -14.22
N LEU A 22 -6.62 11.71 -15.48
CA LEU A 22 -7.86 11.35 -16.12
C LEU A 22 -8.28 10.14 -15.32
N SER A 23 -8.90 10.40 -14.17
CA SER A 23 -9.86 9.50 -13.59
C SER A 23 -10.85 9.30 -14.71
N PHE A 24 -10.62 8.27 -15.52
CA PHE A 24 -11.65 7.78 -16.41
C PHE A 24 -12.79 7.48 -15.47
N ASN A 25 -13.90 8.22 -15.60
CA ASN A 25 -15.17 7.77 -15.06
C ASN A 25 -15.53 6.53 -15.88
N VAL A 26 -14.86 5.41 -15.59
CA VAL A 26 -15.33 4.10 -15.97
C VAL A 26 -16.55 3.93 -15.10
N SER A 27 -17.72 4.23 -15.65
CA SER A 27 -18.97 3.79 -15.05
C SER A 27 -18.82 2.29 -14.86
N ALA A 28 -18.77 1.84 -13.61
CA ALA A 28 -18.75 0.41 -13.32
C ALA A 28 -19.92 -0.24 -14.06
N ALA A 29 -19.70 -1.45 -14.59
CA ALA A 29 -20.78 -2.20 -15.22
C ALA A 29 -21.96 -2.31 -14.25
N GLU A 30 -23.12 -1.77 -14.66
CA GLU A 30 -24.34 -1.89 -13.88
C GLU A 30 -24.85 -3.32 -14.03
N ARG A 31 -25.12 -4.01 -12.91
CA ARG A 31 -25.53 -5.42 -12.93
C ARG A 31 -26.77 -5.62 -13.81
N GLY A 32 -26.70 -6.61 -14.69
CA GLY A 32 -27.76 -6.96 -15.64
C GLY A 32 -27.77 -6.12 -16.93
N ARG A 33 -26.74 -5.32 -17.21
CA ARG A 33 -26.74 -4.38 -18.35
C ARG A 33 -25.55 -4.54 -19.29
N VAL A 34 -25.73 -4.05 -20.51
CA VAL A 34 -24.66 -3.84 -21.51
C VAL A 34 -24.57 -2.37 -21.85
N ARG A 35 -23.37 -1.90 -22.21
CA ARG A 35 -23.19 -0.52 -22.66
C ARG A 35 -23.36 -0.47 -24.17
N VAL A 36 -24.27 0.35 -24.66
CA VAL A 36 -24.49 0.57 -26.09
C VAL A 36 -24.00 1.96 -26.45
N VAL A 37 -23.09 2.03 -27.43
CA VAL A 37 -22.62 3.28 -28.02
C VAL A 37 -22.95 3.28 -29.51
N VAL A 38 -23.54 4.37 -29.99
CA VAL A 38 -23.82 4.56 -31.43
C VAL A 38 -23.13 5.84 -31.88
N GLU A 39 -22.22 5.74 -32.85
CA GLU A 39 -21.39 6.87 -33.24
C GLU A 39 -21.01 6.92 -34.72
N ASN A 40 -20.84 8.14 -35.20
CA ASN A 40 -20.28 8.44 -36.51
C ASN A 40 -19.17 9.47 -36.34
N LYS A 41 -17.92 9.00 -36.23
CA LYS A 41 -16.74 9.87 -36.08
C LYS A 41 -15.99 10.12 -37.38
N VAL A 42 -16.26 9.34 -38.43
CA VAL A 42 -15.48 9.35 -39.68
C VAL A 42 -16.18 10.08 -40.82
N PHE A 43 -17.52 10.13 -40.86
CA PHE A 43 -18.27 10.85 -41.88
C PHE A 43 -18.81 12.17 -41.32
N SER A 44 -18.15 13.27 -41.64
CA SER A 44 -18.51 14.57 -41.07
C SER A 44 -19.76 15.18 -41.72
N LYS A 45 -20.46 16.06 -40.99
CA LYS A 45 -21.57 16.87 -41.55
C LYS A 45 -21.16 17.68 -42.78
N THR A 46 -19.91 18.16 -42.81
CA THR A 46 -19.35 18.90 -43.95
C THR A 46 -19.16 18.03 -45.20
N GLN A 47 -19.04 16.72 -45.04
CA GLN A 47 -18.98 15.76 -46.15
C GLN A 47 -20.37 15.27 -46.57
N GLY A 48 -21.44 15.68 -45.88
CA GLY A 48 -22.82 15.34 -46.22
C GLY A 48 -23.56 14.48 -45.18
N ALA A 49 -22.90 14.07 -44.10
CA ALA A 49 -23.53 13.26 -43.07
C ALA A 49 -24.70 14.01 -42.40
N LYS A 50 -25.81 13.31 -42.11
CA LYS A 50 -26.92 13.88 -41.35
C LYS A 50 -26.51 14.29 -39.94
N TRP A 51 -25.67 13.47 -39.31
CA TRP A 51 -25.14 13.71 -37.99
C TRP A 51 -23.73 13.13 -37.88
N SER A 52 -22.94 13.65 -36.94
CA SER A 52 -21.59 13.18 -36.62
C SER A 52 -21.33 13.38 -35.13
N GLY A 53 -20.46 12.56 -34.55
CA GLY A 53 -20.24 12.46 -33.10
C GLY A 53 -20.87 11.19 -32.51
N THR A 54 -21.08 11.19 -31.21
CA THR A 54 -21.75 10.10 -30.49
C THR A 54 -23.23 10.45 -30.36
N LEU A 55 -24.10 9.55 -30.82
CA LEU A 55 -25.56 9.68 -30.77
C LEU A 55 -26.15 9.04 -29.50
N ILE A 56 -25.60 7.89 -29.10
CA ILE A 56 -25.98 7.13 -27.89
C ILE A 56 -24.70 6.72 -27.16
N ASP A 57 -24.73 6.79 -25.82
CA ASP A 57 -23.78 6.16 -24.91
C ASP A 57 -24.54 5.87 -23.60
N GLU A 58 -25.14 4.69 -23.49
CA GLU A 58 -25.96 4.33 -22.32
C GLU A 58 -25.87 2.85 -21.93
N TRP A 59 -26.29 2.55 -20.71
CA TRP A 59 -26.44 1.18 -20.21
C TRP A 59 -27.88 0.69 -20.45
N VAL A 60 -28.00 -0.43 -21.16
CA VAL A 60 -29.26 -1.06 -21.52
C VAL A 60 -29.44 -2.37 -20.76
N GLU A 61 -30.62 -2.54 -20.14
CA GLU A 61 -31.00 -3.77 -19.43
C GLU A 61 -31.08 -4.99 -20.35
N LEU A 62 -30.47 -6.09 -19.91
CA LEU A 62 -30.55 -7.43 -20.50
C LEU A 62 -31.70 -8.24 -19.88
N ASP A 63 -32.27 -9.12 -20.70
CA ASP A 63 -33.11 -10.24 -20.31
C ASP A 63 -32.69 -11.52 -21.07
N GLU A 64 -33.30 -12.66 -20.75
CA GLU A 64 -32.96 -13.95 -21.36
C GLU A 64 -33.17 -14.01 -22.89
N SER A 65 -34.02 -13.12 -23.44
CA SER A 65 -34.31 -13.03 -24.87
C SER A 65 -33.42 -12.03 -25.61
N SER A 66 -32.61 -11.26 -24.89
CA SER A 66 -31.82 -10.18 -25.45
C SER A 66 -30.76 -10.70 -26.42
N THR A 67 -30.78 -10.13 -27.62
CA THR A 67 -29.72 -10.20 -28.63
C THR A 67 -28.94 -8.88 -28.70
N MET A 68 -27.71 -8.90 -29.22
CA MET A 68 -26.92 -7.68 -29.39
C MET A 68 -27.64 -6.64 -30.27
N LEU A 69 -28.42 -7.09 -31.25
CA LEU A 69 -29.21 -6.19 -32.09
C LEU A 69 -30.43 -5.63 -31.34
N SER A 70 -31.14 -6.46 -30.58
CA SER A 70 -32.31 -6.03 -29.81
C SER A 70 -31.98 -4.94 -28.79
N VAL A 71 -30.81 -5.01 -28.15
CA VAL A 71 -30.37 -3.98 -27.19
C VAL A 71 -29.94 -2.70 -27.88
N VAL A 72 -29.36 -2.78 -29.08
CA VAL A 72 -29.08 -1.60 -29.92
C VAL A 72 -30.36 -0.91 -30.35
N VAL A 73 -31.37 -1.67 -30.83
CA VAL A 73 -32.67 -1.13 -31.22
C VAL A 73 -33.37 -0.48 -30.02
N LYS A 74 -33.38 -1.15 -28.87
CA LYS A 74 -33.92 -0.61 -27.61
C LYS A 74 -33.24 0.70 -27.20
N ALA A 75 -31.91 0.79 -27.33
CA ALA A 75 -31.19 2.03 -27.06
C ALA A 75 -31.62 3.18 -27.99
N LEU A 76 -31.81 2.89 -29.29
CA LEU A 76 -32.31 3.87 -30.26
C LEU A 76 -33.74 4.33 -29.95
N GLU A 77 -34.62 3.39 -29.60
CA GLU A 77 -36.01 3.67 -29.22
C GLU A 77 -36.12 4.52 -27.95
N ASN A 78 -35.28 4.28 -26.95
CA ASN A 78 -35.24 5.07 -25.71
C ASN A 78 -35.05 6.57 -25.96
N HIS A 79 -34.35 6.92 -27.04
CA HIS A 79 -34.08 8.31 -27.44
C HIS A 79 -34.93 8.79 -28.62
N GLY A 80 -35.86 7.96 -29.11
CA GLY A 80 -36.73 8.28 -30.24
C GLY A 80 -36.01 8.37 -31.60
N TYR A 81 -34.86 7.69 -31.75
CA TYR A 81 -34.10 7.64 -33.00
C TYR A 81 -34.61 6.52 -33.90
N SER A 82 -34.66 6.78 -35.21
CA SER A 82 -35.06 5.78 -36.21
C SER A 82 -33.92 4.83 -36.57
N GLN A 83 -34.27 3.61 -36.96
CA GLN A 83 -33.38 2.67 -37.63
C GLN A 83 -34.12 1.91 -38.73
N THR A 84 -33.37 1.41 -39.71
CA THR A 84 -33.88 0.53 -40.78
C THR A 84 -33.01 -0.71 -40.90
N GLY A 85 -33.61 -1.90 -41.06
CA GLY A 85 -32.92 -3.14 -41.41
C GLY A 85 -32.53 -4.03 -40.22
N ALA A 86 -32.76 -3.63 -38.97
CA ALA A 86 -32.51 -4.52 -37.83
C ALA A 86 -33.26 -5.85 -37.94
N GLU A 87 -34.47 -5.85 -38.51
CA GLU A 87 -35.26 -7.06 -38.80
C GLU A 87 -34.58 -8.04 -39.77
N ASP A 88 -33.66 -7.54 -40.59
CA ASP A 88 -32.85 -8.32 -41.54
C ASP A 88 -31.46 -8.65 -40.98
N ASN A 89 -31.25 -8.50 -39.66
CA ASN A 89 -29.99 -8.74 -38.96
C ASN A 89 -28.83 -7.81 -39.39
N TYR A 90 -29.15 -6.66 -40.01
CA TYR A 90 -28.18 -5.63 -40.39
C TYR A 90 -28.82 -4.24 -40.45
N ILE A 91 -28.38 -3.34 -39.57
CA ILE A 91 -28.87 -1.95 -39.60
C ILE A 91 -28.26 -1.22 -40.80
N THR A 92 -29.12 -0.83 -41.73
CA THR A 92 -28.76 -0.08 -42.94
C THR A 92 -28.86 1.43 -42.73
N GLU A 93 -29.68 1.92 -41.81
CA GLU A 93 -29.82 3.35 -41.51
C GLU A 93 -29.95 3.59 -40.01
N ILE A 94 -29.32 4.65 -39.50
CA ILE A 94 -29.57 5.18 -38.15
C ILE A 94 -29.82 6.68 -38.23
N ASN A 95 -31.02 7.09 -37.81
CA ASN A 95 -31.43 8.49 -37.67
C ASN A 95 -31.13 9.32 -38.94
N GLY A 96 -31.53 8.82 -40.11
CA GLY A 96 -31.35 9.45 -41.41
C GLY A 96 -29.97 9.27 -42.05
N LEU A 97 -29.00 8.65 -41.37
CA LEU A 97 -27.69 8.32 -41.94
C LEU A 97 -27.68 6.85 -42.41
N SER A 98 -27.70 6.67 -43.72
CA SER A 98 -27.78 5.37 -44.39
C SER A 98 -26.40 4.81 -44.74
N ALA A 99 -26.31 3.49 -44.88
CA ALA A 99 -25.27 2.85 -45.64
C ALA A 99 -25.24 3.42 -47.05
N PHE A 100 -24.05 3.50 -47.62
CA PHE A 100 -23.78 4.08 -48.94
C PHE A 100 -23.93 5.60 -49.08
N ASP A 101 -24.32 6.34 -48.03
CA ASP A 101 -24.43 7.80 -48.06
C ASP A 101 -23.10 8.50 -48.39
N ASN A 102 -21.96 7.89 -48.06
CA ASN A 102 -20.63 8.36 -48.45
C ASN A 102 -19.96 7.44 -49.50
N GLY A 103 -20.78 6.79 -50.34
CA GLY A 103 -20.33 5.92 -51.42
C GLY A 103 -20.37 4.43 -51.10
N TYR A 104 -20.10 3.60 -52.10
CA TYR A 104 -20.33 2.13 -52.07
C TYR A 104 -19.61 1.39 -50.92
N SER A 105 -18.53 1.94 -50.36
CA SER A 105 -17.77 1.37 -49.25
C SER A 105 -18.21 1.83 -47.86
N SER A 106 -19.25 2.67 -47.77
CA SER A 106 -19.72 3.24 -46.51
C SER A 106 -20.90 2.47 -45.92
N GLY A 107 -20.94 2.34 -44.59
CA GLY A 107 -21.97 1.57 -43.91
C GLY A 107 -21.75 1.42 -42.41
N TRP A 108 -22.74 0.87 -41.74
CA TRP A 108 -22.72 0.57 -40.31
C TRP A 108 -21.99 -0.74 -40.04
N MET A 109 -21.18 -0.76 -38.98
CA MET A 109 -20.49 -1.94 -38.48
C MET A 109 -20.61 -1.99 -36.96
N THR A 110 -20.61 -3.18 -36.39
CA THR A 110 -20.81 -3.38 -34.96
C THR A 110 -19.63 -4.11 -34.35
N THR A 111 -19.14 -3.60 -33.23
CA THR A 111 -18.18 -4.29 -32.38
C THR A 111 -18.82 -4.69 -31.07
N ILE A 112 -18.37 -5.81 -30.50
CA ILE A 112 -18.61 -6.20 -29.11
C ILE A 112 -17.25 -6.31 -28.42
N ASN A 113 -17.06 -5.60 -27.31
CA ASN A 113 -15.80 -5.50 -26.57
C ASN A 113 -14.60 -5.11 -27.46
N ASP A 114 -14.81 -4.13 -28.36
CA ASP A 114 -13.80 -3.61 -29.30
C ASP A 114 -13.36 -4.60 -30.41
N TRP A 115 -14.10 -5.70 -30.57
CA TRP A 115 -13.92 -6.69 -31.63
C TRP A 115 -15.10 -6.66 -32.60
N PHE A 116 -14.84 -6.62 -33.91
CA PHE A 116 -15.88 -6.67 -34.94
C PHE A 116 -16.52 -8.06 -35.00
N ALA A 117 -17.85 -8.08 -34.88
CA ALA A 117 -18.64 -9.30 -34.92
C ALA A 117 -18.41 -10.07 -36.23
N ASN A 118 -17.95 -11.32 -36.13
CA ASN A 118 -17.68 -12.17 -37.30
C ASN A 118 -18.93 -12.89 -37.85
N VAL A 119 -20.08 -12.69 -37.20
CA VAL A 119 -21.39 -13.20 -37.59
C VAL A 119 -22.42 -12.07 -37.40
N GLY A 120 -23.63 -12.24 -37.93
CA GLY A 120 -24.70 -11.25 -37.77
C GLY A 120 -25.02 -10.95 -36.30
N CYS A 121 -25.44 -9.71 -36.01
CA CYS A 121 -25.55 -9.20 -34.64
C CYS A 121 -26.54 -10.00 -33.77
N ASP A 122 -27.61 -10.56 -34.35
CA ASP A 122 -28.59 -11.38 -33.64
C ASP A 122 -28.05 -12.71 -33.12
N ALA A 123 -26.90 -13.19 -33.62
CA ALA A 123 -26.29 -14.42 -33.14
C ALA A 123 -25.62 -14.26 -31.76
N PHE A 124 -25.42 -13.02 -31.31
CA PHE A 124 -24.92 -12.71 -29.97
C PHE A 124 -26.10 -12.61 -29.01
N THR A 125 -26.29 -13.61 -28.16
CA THR A 125 -27.47 -13.74 -27.28
C THR A 125 -27.07 -14.02 -25.84
N VAL A 126 -27.93 -13.58 -24.92
CA VAL A 126 -27.80 -13.93 -23.50
C VAL A 126 -27.93 -15.45 -23.30
N LYS A 127 -28.85 -16.08 -24.05
CA LYS A 127 -29.12 -17.52 -24.00
C LYS A 127 -27.90 -18.38 -24.34
N ASP A 128 -27.13 -17.98 -25.36
CA ASP A 128 -25.93 -18.71 -25.79
C ASP A 128 -24.68 -18.26 -25.03
N GLY A 129 -24.81 -17.28 -24.12
CA GLY A 129 -23.72 -16.70 -23.34
C GLY A 129 -22.68 -16.00 -24.21
N THR A 130 -23.07 -15.51 -25.39
CA THR A 130 -22.25 -14.72 -26.31
C THR A 130 -22.50 -13.22 -26.16
N LEU A 131 -23.56 -12.84 -25.42
CA LEU A 131 -23.82 -11.50 -24.91
C LEU A 131 -24.05 -11.60 -23.40
N GLU A 132 -23.29 -10.85 -22.61
CA GLU A 132 -23.37 -10.92 -21.15
C GLU A 132 -23.22 -9.56 -20.48
N ASN A 133 -23.52 -9.54 -19.18
CA ASN A 133 -23.44 -8.35 -18.36
C ASN A 133 -22.05 -7.70 -18.44
N GLY A 134 -22.02 -6.39 -18.68
CA GLY A 134 -20.79 -5.61 -18.78
C GLY A 134 -20.13 -5.61 -20.16
N ASP A 135 -20.71 -6.30 -21.15
CA ASP A 135 -20.25 -6.17 -22.54
C ASP A 135 -20.49 -4.75 -23.08
N GLU A 136 -19.55 -4.28 -23.91
CA GLU A 136 -19.61 -2.99 -24.60
C GLU A 136 -19.90 -3.20 -26.08
N ILE A 137 -21.04 -2.71 -26.56
CA ILE A 137 -21.47 -2.79 -27.97
C ILE A 137 -21.30 -1.41 -28.60
N ASN A 138 -20.50 -1.32 -29.65
CA ASN A 138 -20.33 -0.07 -30.40
C ASN A 138 -20.80 -0.25 -31.85
N VAL A 139 -21.81 0.52 -32.25
CA VAL A 139 -22.29 0.64 -33.62
C VAL A 139 -21.67 1.88 -34.24
N VAL A 140 -20.82 1.66 -35.24
CA VAL A 140 -19.92 2.67 -35.81
C VAL A 140 -20.13 2.80 -37.31
N TYR A 141 -20.13 4.02 -37.81
CA TYR A 141 -20.13 4.27 -39.26
C TYR A 141 -18.71 4.14 -39.82
N SER A 142 -18.57 3.48 -40.97
CA SER A 142 -17.33 3.41 -41.75
C SER A 142 -17.54 4.03 -43.12
N ASN A 143 -16.49 4.62 -43.68
CA ASN A 143 -16.43 5.07 -45.08
C ASN A 143 -15.66 4.10 -45.99
N SER A 144 -14.98 3.10 -45.42
CA SER A 144 -13.99 2.30 -46.13
C SER A 144 -14.01 0.82 -45.73
N TRP A 145 -15.17 0.17 -45.78
CA TRP A 145 -15.34 -1.25 -45.43
C TRP A 145 -14.78 -1.63 -44.04
N GLY A 146 -14.68 -0.66 -43.12
CA GLY A 146 -14.16 -0.82 -41.77
C GLY A 146 -12.68 -0.46 -41.59
N ALA A 147 -11.92 -0.24 -42.67
CA ALA A 147 -10.49 0.06 -42.55
C ALA A 147 -10.22 1.36 -41.77
N ASP A 148 -11.09 2.35 -41.91
CA ASP A 148 -11.03 3.65 -41.23
C ASP A 148 -11.43 3.61 -39.74
N ILE A 149 -11.94 2.46 -39.28
CA ILE A 149 -12.37 2.21 -37.89
C ILE A 149 -11.69 0.97 -37.27
N GLY A 150 -10.68 0.41 -37.94
CA GLY A 150 -9.79 -0.63 -37.40
C GLY A 150 -10.10 -2.07 -37.79
N SER A 151 -11.03 -2.33 -38.71
CA SER A 151 -11.26 -3.66 -39.30
C SER A 151 -10.32 -3.84 -40.51
N LEU A 152 -9.21 -4.56 -40.32
CA LEU A 152 -8.13 -4.68 -41.32
C LEU A 152 -8.07 -6.10 -41.89
N TRP A 153 -8.71 -6.32 -43.04
CA TRP A 153 -8.81 -7.66 -43.66
C TRP A 153 -7.47 -8.20 -44.17
N ASP A 154 -6.62 -7.35 -44.75
CA ASP A 154 -5.31 -7.75 -45.30
C ASP A 154 -4.19 -7.75 -44.25
N ASN A 155 -4.51 -7.64 -42.96
CA ASN A 155 -3.54 -7.56 -41.86
C ASN A 155 -3.83 -8.61 -40.78
N ASN A 156 -2.99 -9.64 -40.66
CA ASN A 156 -3.11 -10.66 -39.62
C ASN A 156 -2.31 -10.32 -38.33
N SER A 157 -1.94 -9.06 -38.11
CA SER A 157 -1.28 -8.63 -36.87
C SER A 157 -2.20 -8.84 -35.67
N THR A 158 -1.75 -9.66 -34.73
CA THR A 158 -2.42 -9.89 -33.44
C THR A 158 -1.91 -8.94 -32.35
N ARG A 159 -1.20 -7.86 -32.70
CA ARG A 159 -0.64 -6.91 -31.74
C ARG A 159 -1.69 -5.95 -31.19
N LEU A 160 -1.42 -5.41 -30.00
CA LEU A 160 -2.17 -4.28 -29.45
C LEU A 160 -1.67 -2.96 -30.06
N SER A 161 -2.58 -2.06 -30.40
CA SER A 161 -2.24 -0.67 -30.76
C SER A 161 -2.02 0.20 -29.52
N SER A 162 -2.73 -0.09 -28.43
CA SER A 162 -2.53 0.57 -27.14
C SER A 162 -3.04 -0.28 -25.97
N VAL A 163 -2.55 0.06 -24.77
CA VAL A 163 -3.11 -0.39 -23.50
C VAL A 163 -3.05 0.78 -22.52
N LYS A 164 -4.16 1.01 -21.81
CA LYS A 164 -4.25 2.02 -20.75
C LYS A 164 -4.64 1.35 -19.45
N PHE A 165 -4.15 1.87 -18.34
CA PHE A 165 -4.55 1.46 -17.00
C PHE A 165 -5.23 2.62 -16.29
N SER A 166 -6.21 2.34 -15.43
CA SER A 166 -6.89 3.37 -14.64
C SER A 166 -5.98 4.08 -13.64
N THR A 167 -4.85 3.46 -13.29
CA THR A 167 -3.83 3.98 -12.38
C THR A 167 -2.49 3.30 -12.64
N GLY A 168 -1.43 3.91 -12.13
CA GLY A 168 -0.06 3.43 -12.26
C GLY A 168 0.65 3.88 -13.54
N GLU A 169 1.94 3.61 -13.57
CA GLU A 169 2.84 3.99 -14.64
C GLU A 169 3.50 2.75 -15.25
N LEU A 170 3.52 2.68 -16.57
CA LEU A 170 4.17 1.60 -17.31
C LEU A 170 5.66 1.90 -17.54
N SER A 171 6.49 0.90 -17.28
CA SER A 171 7.90 0.87 -17.65
C SER A 171 8.24 -0.42 -18.39
N PRO A 172 8.77 -0.35 -19.63
CA PRO A 172 8.90 0.86 -20.45
C PRO A 172 7.53 1.48 -20.82
N SER A 173 7.53 2.68 -21.41
CA SER A 173 6.33 3.18 -22.09
C SER A 173 5.88 2.16 -23.14
N PHE A 174 4.56 2.03 -23.32
CA PHE A 174 3.99 0.99 -24.18
C PHE A 174 4.54 1.07 -25.62
N ASP A 175 5.08 -0.05 -26.09
CA ASP A 175 5.51 -0.28 -27.46
C ASP A 175 4.98 -1.66 -27.88
N PRO A 176 4.19 -1.79 -28.97
CA PRO A 176 3.58 -3.06 -29.34
C PRO A 176 4.57 -4.21 -29.64
N SER A 177 5.88 -3.94 -29.73
CA SER A 177 6.95 -4.95 -29.89
C SER A 177 7.50 -5.49 -28.58
N VAL A 178 7.19 -4.84 -27.45
CA VAL A 178 7.57 -5.27 -26.10
C VAL A 178 6.41 -6.02 -25.48
N THR A 179 6.69 -7.20 -24.92
CA THR A 179 5.70 -8.10 -24.31
C THR A 179 5.74 -8.10 -22.79
N ASP A 180 6.79 -7.56 -22.16
CA ASP A 180 6.98 -7.60 -20.71
C ASP A 180 7.14 -6.18 -20.14
N TYR A 181 6.27 -5.86 -19.19
CA TYR A 181 6.18 -4.54 -18.57
C TYR A 181 6.14 -4.64 -17.05
N THR A 182 6.57 -3.56 -16.40
CA THR A 182 6.25 -3.27 -15.01
C THR A 182 5.15 -2.21 -14.98
N LEU A 183 4.06 -2.48 -14.26
CA LEU A 183 3.01 -1.51 -13.93
C LEU A 183 3.21 -1.08 -12.48
N THR A 184 3.82 0.09 -12.26
CA THR A 184 4.03 0.61 -10.91
C THR A 184 2.78 1.32 -10.44
N VAL A 185 2.12 0.78 -9.41
CA VAL A 185 0.93 1.37 -8.77
C VAL A 185 1.33 1.99 -7.43
N TRP A 186 0.78 3.15 -7.08
CA TRP A 186 1.16 3.85 -5.85
C TRP A 186 0.56 3.19 -4.61
N ASN A 187 -0.76 3.21 -4.49
CA ASN A 187 -1.54 2.66 -3.37
C ASN A 187 -2.84 1.96 -3.83
N ALA A 188 -2.98 1.69 -5.13
CA ALA A 188 -4.21 1.12 -5.65
C ALA A 188 -4.33 -0.38 -5.35
N GLU A 189 -5.48 -0.77 -4.79
CA GLU A 189 -5.86 -2.18 -4.63
C GLU A 189 -6.47 -2.78 -5.89
N ASN A 190 -6.92 -1.93 -6.82
CA ASN A 190 -7.56 -2.34 -8.05
C ASN A 190 -7.05 -1.54 -9.23
N VAL A 191 -7.05 -2.15 -10.41
CA VAL A 191 -6.80 -1.46 -11.67
C VAL A 191 -7.73 -1.96 -12.77
N VAL A 192 -8.13 -1.07 -13.67
CA VAL A 192 -8.85 -1.41 -14.91
C VAL A 192 -7.86 -1.36 -16.06
N ALA A 193 -7.83 -2.41 -16.88
CA ALA A 193 -7.00 -2.47 -18.08
C ALA A 193 -7.87 -2.25 -19.34
N ILE A 194 -7.53 -1.26 -20.15
CA ILE A 194 -8.27 -0.86 -21.34
C ILE A 194 -7.36 -1.06 -22.57
N PRO A 195 -7.27 -2.29 -23.10
CA PRO A 195 -6.49 -2.56 -24.30
C PRO A 195 -7.26 -2.23 -25.58
N THR A 196 -6.52 -2.08 -26.68
CA THR A 196 -7.06 -1.87 -28.03
C THR A 196 -6.20 -2.64 -29.02
N ALA A 197 -6.83 -3.47 -29.86
CA ALA A 197 -6.14 -4.20 -30.91
C ALA A 197 -5.62 -3.26 -32.01
N GLU A 198 -4.54 -3.64 -32.70
CA GLU A 198 -4.13 -3.02 -33.97
C GLU A 198 -5.14 -3.35 -35.07
N ASN A 199 -5.56 -4.62 -35.14
CA ASN A 199 -6.65 -5.09 -35.98
C ASN A 199 -7.81 -5.58 -35.10
N LYS A 200 -8.92 -4.84 -35.12
CA LYS A 200 -10.13 -5.14 -34.34
C LYS A 200 -10.93 -6.33 -34.89
N ASN A 201 -10.44 -7.00 -35.92
CA ASN A 201 -10.98 -8.29 -36.36
C ASN A 201 -10.60 -9.44 -35.41
N PHE A 202 -9.59 -9.21 -34.55
CA PHE A 202 -9.18 -10.11 -33.48
C PHE A 202 -9.76 -9.68 -32.13
N GLN A 203 -10.13 -10.67 -31.31
CA GLN A 203 -10.53 -10.45 -29.92
C GLN A 203 -9.32 -10.11 -29.03
N VAL A 204 -9.57 -9.29 -28.01
CA VAL A 204 -8.62 -9.00 -26.93
C VAL A 204 -9.23 -9.43 -25.61
N LYS A 205 -8.47 -10.18 -24.81
CA LYS A 205 -8.90 -10.63 -23.48
C LYS A 205 -7.83 -10.33 -22.44
N THR A 206 -8.27 -10.02 -21.22
CA THR A 206 -7.40 -9.71 -20.09
C THR A 206 -7.52 -10.80 -19.03
N TYR A 207 -6.42 -11.22 -18.43
CA TYR A 207 -6.34 -12.26 -17.41
C TYR A 207 -5.48 -11.78 -16.25
N LYS A 208 -5.57 -12.47 -15.11
CA LYS A 208 -4.75 -12.23 -13.93
C LYS A 208 -3.93 -13.48 -13.60
N ASN A 209 -2.62 -13.31 -13.42
CA ASN A 209 -1.61 -14.29 -13.02
C ASN A 209 -1.36 -15.45 -14.00
N GLU A 210 -2.41 -15.99 -14.62
CA GLU A 210 -2.35 -17.12 -15.54
C GLU A 210 -3.09 -16.79 -16.84
N TYR A 211 -2.54 -17.27 -17.96
CA TYR A 211 -3.15 -17.14 -19.28
C TYR A 211 -3.89 -18.43 -19.62
N THR A 212 -5.23 -18.39 -19.60
CA THR A 212 -6.08 -19.56 -19.82
C THR A 212 -7.06 -19.32 -20.99
N PRO A 213 -6.57 -19.23 -22.24
CA PRO A 213 -7.37 -18.78 -23.38
C PRO A 213 -8.56 -19.67 -23.75
N THR A 214 -8.53 -20.94 -23.35
CA THR A 214 -9.60 -21.93 -23.62
C THR A 214 -10.61 -22.06 -22.50
N GLU A 215 -10.36 -21.46 -21.34
CA GLU A 215 -11.25 -21.49 -20.19
C GLU A 215 -12.14 -20.25 -20.21
N LYS A 216 -13.46 -20.45 -20.39
CA LYS A 216 -14.41 -19.33 -20.36
C LYS A 216 -14.51 -18.79 -18.93
N SER A 217 -14.76 -17.48 -18.78
CA SER A 217 -15.00 -16.77 -17.52
C SER A 217 -13.79 -16.62 -16.58
N THR A 218 -12.58 -16.91 -17.05
CA THR A 218 -11.32 -16.54 -16.37
C THR A 218 -10.82 -15.15 -16.80
N GLU A 219 -11.37 -14.60 -17.88
CA GLU A 219 -11.05 -13.27 -18.37
C GLU A 219 -11.74 -12.15 -17.58
N TYR A 220 -11.06 -11.02 -17.48
CA TYR A 220 -11.63 -9.76 -17.02
C TYR A 220 -12.16 -8.98 -18.22
N LYS A 221 -13.36 -8.42 -18.06
CA LYS A 221 -13.93 -7.48 -19.03
C LYS A 221 -13.14 -6.17 -19.00
N LYS A 222 -13.10 -5.49 -20.16
CA LYS A 222 -12.33 -4.26 -20.42
C LYS A 222 -12.56 -3.13 -19.40
N SER A 223 -13.71 -3.11 -18.76
CA SER A 223 -14.11 -2.06 -17.80
C SER A 223 -14.29 -2.57 -16.37
N THR A 224 -13.85 -3.79 -16.09
CA THR A 224 -13.97 -4.40 -14.76
C THR A 224 -12.69 -4.19 -13.93
N PRO A 225 -12.79 -3.72 -12.68
CA PRO A 225 -11.64 -3.64 -11.78
C PRO A 225 -11.03 -5.02 -11.51
N ILE A 226 -9.71 -5.09 -11.63
CA ILE A 226 -8.87 -6.24 -11.29
C ILE A 226 -8.26 -5.95 -9.92
N GLU A 227 -8.57 -6.76 -8.89
CA GLU A 227 -7.86 -6.68 -7.62
C GLU A 227 -6.39 -7.02 -7.84
N ILE A 228 -5.46 -6.25 -7.29
CA ILE A 228 -4.02 -6.39 -7.53
C ILE A 228 -3.22 -6.39 -6.22
N LYS A 229 -2.12 -7.14 -6.25
CA LYS A 229 -1.08 -7.19 -5.21
C LYS A 229 0.28 -7.03 -5.86
N ASP A 230 1.27 -6.62 -5.06
CA ASP A 230 2.66 -6.56 -5.51
C ASP A 230 3.09 -7.92 -6.08
N GLY A 231 3.60 -7.92 -7.32
CA GLY A 231 4.00 -9.13 -8.04
C GLY A 231 2.90 -9.84 -8.83
N ASP A 232 1.61 -9.45 -8.69
CA ASP A 232 0.56 -9.95 -9.57
C ASP A 232 0.87 -9.60 -11.03
N LYS A 233 0.40 -10.44 -11.97
CA LYS A 233 0.52 -10.21 -13.41
C LYS A 233 -0.85 -9.91 -13.98
N ILE A 234 -0.97 -8.82 -14.72
CA ILE A 234 -2.09 -8.60 -15.63
C ILE A 234 -1.61 -9.05 -16.99
N ILE A 235 -2.32 -9.96 -17.63
CA ILE A 235 -1.95 -10.52 -18.92
C ILE A 235 -3.00 -10.06 -19.92
N VAL A 236 -2.58 -9.40 -20.99
CA VAL A 236 -3.47 -9.02 -22.09
C VAL A 236 -3.03 -9.79 -23.32
N ALA A 237 -3.94 -10.57 -23.89
CA ALA A 237 -3.67 -11.34 -25.09
C ALA A 237 -4.63 -10.90 -26.20
N CYS A 238 -4.13 -10.87 -27.42
CA CYS A 238 -4.88 -10.47 -28.60
C CYS A 238 -4.73 -11.55 -29.68
N GLY A 239 -5.86 -11.94 -30.28
CA GLY A 239 -5.92 -12.87 -31.40
C GLY A 239 -5.46 -14.29 -31.08
N ASP A 240 -5.86 -14.88 -29.95
CA ASP A 240 -5.62 -16.32 -29.73
C ASP A 240 -6.33 -17.18 -30.79
N GLU A 241 -5.68 -18.27 -31.20
CA GLU A 241 -6.19 -19.17 -32.25
C GLU A 241 -7.49 -19.88 -31.85
N SER A 242 -7.76 -20.01 -30.55
CA SER A 242 -9.01 -20.60 -30.05
C SER A 242 -10.20 -19.63 -30.09
N TRP A 243 -9.98 -18.34 -30.34
CA TRP A 243 -11.02 -17.32 -30.32
C TRP A 243 -11.61 -17.06 -31.69
N ALA A 244 -12.88 -16.63 -31.70
CA ALA A 244 -13.54 -16.22 -32.92
C ALA A 244 -12.86 -14.97 -33.52
N SER A 245 -12.74 -14.94 -34.84
CA SER A 245 -12.09 -13.86 -35.58
C SER A 245 -12.64 -13.79 -37.00
N MET A 246 -12.54 -12.61 -37.62
CA MET A 246 -12.76 -12.44 -39.07
C MET A 246 -11.48 -12.67 -39.89
N ASN A 247 -10.33 -12.75 -39.21
CA ASN A 247 -9.02 -13.01 -39.78
C ASN A 247 -8.44 -14.33 -39.28
N GLN A 248 -7.52 -14.91 -40.03
CA GLN A 248 -6.75 -16.06 -39.59
C GLN A 248 -5.68 -15.60 -38.60
N SER A 249 -5.71 -16.12 -37.36
CA SER A 249 -4.63 -15.93 -36.41
C SER A 249 -3.48 -16.89 -36.70
N GLU A 250 -2.24 -16.41 -36.54
CA GLU A 250 -1.00 -17.20 -36.57
C GLU A 250 -0.38 -17.35 -35.17
N GLY A 251 -1.12 -16.95 -34.13
CA GLY A 251 -0.70 -16.98 -32.73
C GLY A 251 -1.04 -15.69 -31.98
N ALA A 252 -1.40 -15.84 -30.71
CA ALA A 252 -1.68 -14.70 -29.85
C ALA A 252 -0.43 -13.84 -29.61
N SER A 253 -0.58 -12.52 -29.68
CA SER A 253 0.39 -11.62 -29.03
C SER A 253 -0.01 -11.50 -27.56
N VAL A 254 0.89 -11.87 -26.65
CA VAL A 254 0.64 -11.88 -25.21
C VAL A 254 1.53 -10.86 -24.51
N TYR A 255 0.91 -9.94 -23.79
CA TYR A 255 1.54 -8.85 -23.06
C TYR A 255 1.36 -9.08 -21.55
N THR A 256 2.45 -9.08 -20.80
CA THR A 256 2.48 -9.27 -19.35
C THR A 256 2.86 -7.98 -18.65
N PHE A 257 2.00 -7.53 -17.74
CA PHE A 257 2.21 -6.34 -16.90
C PHE A 257 2.36 -6.81 -15.46
N THR A 258 3.59 -6.84 -14.96
CA THR A 258 3.87 -7.20 -13.56
C THR A 258 3.60 -5.98 -12.69
N VAL A 259 2.63 -6.11 -11.79
CA VAL A 259 2.25 -5.07 -10.82
C VAL A 259 3.38 -4.90 -9.82
N LYS A 260 3.72 -3.63 -9.55
CA LYS A 260 4.73 -3.26 -8.57
C LYS A 260 4.20 -2.15 -7.68
N SER A 261 4.18 -2.37 -6.36
CA SER A 261 3.74 -1.34 -5.41
C SER A 261 4.87 -0.33 -5.17
N ALA A 262 4.61 0.95 -5.45
CA ALA A 262 5.56 2.03 -5.23
C ALA A 262 5.93 2.16 -3.74
N VAL A 263 4.97 1.90 -2.84
CA VAL A 263 5.22 1.87 -1.39
C VAL A 263 6.14 0.71 -1.00
N SER A 264 5.86 -0.51 -1.47
CA SER A 264 6.73 -1.68 -1.21
C SER A 264 8.14 -1.46 -1.75
N ASP A 265 8.25 -0.93 -2.96
CA ASP A 265 9.52 -0.53 -3.57
C ASP A 265 10.27 0.50 -2.74
N LYS A 266 9.55 1.49 -2.23
CA LYS A 266 10.15 2.54 -1.42
C LYS A 266 10.65 2.00 -0.08
N ILE A 267 9.89 1.12 0.56
CA ILE A 267 10.33 0.39 1.76
C ILE A 267 11.59 -0.43 1.42
N ASN A 268 11.60 -1.17 0.32
CA ASN A 268 12.74 -2.02 -0.07
C ASN A 268 14.02 -1.21 -0.33
N SER A 269 13.91 -0.13 -1.12
CA SER A 269 15.04 0.74 -1.44
C SER A 269 15.56 1.50 -0.21
N THR A 270 14.66 2.02 0.62
CA THR A 270 15.04 2.73 1.86
C THR A 270 15.68 1.78 2.86
N ALA A 271 15.14 0.56 3.04
CA ALA A 271 15.74 -0.45 3.90
C ALA A 271 17.16 -0.84 3.44
N LYS A 272 17.37 -0.99 2.13
CA LYS A 272 18.69 -1.25 1.56
C LYS A 272 19.67 -0.11 1.88
N TYR A 273 19.24 1.14 1.71
CA TYR A 273 20.06 2.29 2.04
C TYR A 273 20.36 2.38 3.54
N LEU A 274 19.34 2.24 4.40
CA LEU A 274 19.50 2.25 5.84
C LEU A 274 20.44 1.13 6.31
N ASN A 275 20.41 -0.06 5.73
CA ASN A 275 21.40 -1.11 6.06
C ASN A 275 22.83 -0.76 5.62
N SER A 276 23.03 0.20 4.71
CA SER A 276 24.36 0.62 4.23
C SER A 276 25.04 1.72 5.06
N LEU A 277 24.33 2.36 5.99
CA LEU A 277 24.81 3.53 6.75
C LEU A 277 25.87 3.22 7.82
N GLY A 278 26.35 1.98 7.92
CA GLY A 278 27.32 1.56 8.93
C GLY A 278 26.69 1.39 10.31
N GLU A 279 27.49 1.53 11.37
CA GLU A 279 27.09 1.31 12.75
C GLU A 279 25.97 2.26 13.21
N ALA A 280 25.14 1.77 14.12
CA ALA A 280 24.08 2.54 14.73
C ALA A 280 24.46 2.89 16.18
N GLY A 281 24.39 4.18 16.52
CA GLY A 281 24.65 4.68 17.87
C GLY A 281 23.39 4.77 18.73
N VAL A 282 23.58 4.97 20.03
CA VAL A 282 22.49 5.28 20.99
C VAL A 282 22.19 6.78 20.90
N GLY A 283 21.04 7.20 20.30
CA GLY A 283 20.89 8.64 19.98
C GLY A 283 19.68 9.12 19.16
N GLN A 284 18.56 8.40 19.14
CA GLN A 284 17.37 8.59 18.30
C GLN A 284 17.65 8.42 16.80
N THR A 285 18.18 9.47 16.15
CA THR A 285 18.40 9.54 14.70
C THR A 285 19.70 8.84 14.32
N GLY A 286 19.66 7.99 13.29
CA GLY A 286 20.76 7.09 12.94
C GLY A 286 20.85 5.85 13.85
N GLY A 287 20.02 5.81 14.89
CA GLY A 287 19.96 4.77 15.92
C GLY A 287 18.59 4.13 16.02
N GLU A 288 17.89 4.33 17.13
CA GLU A 288 16.69 3.60 17.55
C GLU A 288 15.58 3.56 16.48
N TRP A 289 15.32 4.66 15.76
CA TRP A 289 14.27 4.69 14.73
C TRP A 289 14.62 3.87 13.48
N ARG A 290 15.91 3.90 13.08
CA ARG A 290 16.44 3.03 12.03
C ARG A 290 16.28 1.56 12.42
N LEU A 291 16.65 1.21 13.66
CA LEU A 291 16.55 -0.17 14.14
C LEU A 291 15.08 -0.63 14.17
N LEU A 292 14.18 0.17 14.74
CA LEU A 292 12.75 -0.10 14.79
C LEU A 292 12.18 -0.38 13.39
N GLY A 293 12.40 0.54 12.44
CA GLY A 293 11.88 0.39 11.09
C GLY A 293 12.40 -0.88 10.40
N LEU A 294 13.71 -1.12 10.46
CA LEU A 294 14.35 -2.27 9.78
C LEU A 294 13.89 -3.61 10.37
N ALA A 295 13.82 -3.69 11.71
CA ALA A 295 13.38 -4.89 12.42
C ALA A 295 11.91 -5.20 12.11
N ARG A 296 11.03 -4.20 12.22
CA ARG A 296 9.59 -4.40 12.00
C ARG A 296 9.24 -4.61 10.53
N ALA A 297 10.10 -4.21 9.60
CA ALA A 297 10.03 -4.55 8.18
C ALA A 297 10.48 -5.99 7.87
N GLY A 298 11.12 -6.69 8.82
CA GLY A 298 11.76 -7.98 8.56
C GLY A 298 12.97 -7.86 7.62
N LYS A 299 13.67 -6.71 7.64
CA LYS A 299 14.80 -6.38 6.76
C LYS A 299 16.05 -6.00 7.54
N MET A 300 16.11 -6.35 8.83
CA MET A 300 17.26 -6.10 9.67
C MET A 300 18.45 -6.94 9.23
N ASN A 301 19.64 -6.34 9.21
CA ASN A 301 20.89 -7.06 9.14
C ASN A 301 21.32 -7.45 10.57
N ASP A 302 21.60 -8.74 10.79
CA ASP A 302 21.93 -9.27 12.12
C ASP A 302 23.18 -8.62 12.74
N ASP A 303 24.20 -8.31 11.93
CA ASP A 303 25.42 -7.66 12.43
C ASP A 303 25.14 -6.22 12.90
N ILE A 304 24.24 -5.50 12.21
CA ILE A 304 23.81 -4.16 12.64
C ILE A 304 23.03 -4.24 13.96
N ALA A 305 22.13 -5.22 14.10
CA ALA A 305 21.40 -5.44 15.34
C ALA A 305 22.33 -5.80 16.51
N GLU A 306 23.30 -6.68 16.27
CA GLU A 306 24.29 -7.08 17.27
C GLU A 306 25.20 -5.92 17.68
N ASN A 307 25.71 -5.17 16.71
CA ASN A 307 26.56 -4.00 16.98
C ASN A 307 25.79 -2.93 17.76
N TYR A 308 24.52 -2.68 17.42
CA TYR A 308 23.70 -1.75 18.20
C TYR A 308 23.50 -2.24 19.64
N TYR A 309 23.22 -3.53 19.85
CA TYR A 309 23.10 -4.08 21.21
C TYR A 309 24.39 -3.91 22.02
N ASN A 310 25.55 -4.21 21.42
CA ASN A 310 26.85 -4.01 22.05
C ASN A 310 27.11 -2.53 22.37
N ASN A 311 26.73 -1.62 21.48
CA ASN A 311 26.82 -0.18 21.73
C ASN A 311 25.94 0.26 22.91
N VAL A 312 24.75 -0.33 23.08
CA VAL A 312 23.92 -0.07 24.26
C VAL A 312 24.59 -0.62 25.52
N CYS A 313 25.10 -1.85 25.50
CA CYS A 313 25.84 -2.46 26.61
C CYS A 313 27.03 -1.59 27.06
N GLU A 314 27.82 -1.10 26.11
CA GLU A 314 28.93 -0.19 26.40
C GLU A 314 28.43 1.15 26.95
N TYR A 315 27.39 1.73 26.35
CA TYR A 315 26.81 3.00 26.77
C TYR A 315 26.33 2.96 28.23
N VAL A 316 25.59 1.91 28.62
CA VAL A 316 25.06 1.77 29.99
C VAL A 316 26.17 1.47 31.00
N THR A 317 27.20 0.72 30.59
CA THR A 317 28.38 0.43 31.42
C THR A 317 29.16 1.70 31.70
N ASN A 318 29.43 2.50 30.67
CA ASN A 318 30.15 3.77 30.78
C ASN A 318 29.36 4.81 31.59
N LEU A 319 28.03 4.80 31.48
CA LEU A 319 27.16 5.64 32.29
C LEU A 319 27.10 5.17 33.75
N GLY A 320 27.28 3.88 34.01
CA GLY A 320 27.15 3.28 35.34
C GLY A 320 25.71 3.28 35.86
N SER A 321 24.71 3.33 34.99
CA SER A 321 23.31 3.49 35.37
C SER A 321 22.33 2.94 34.33
N SER A 322 21.20 2.38 34.79
CA SER A 322 20.05 2.08 33.95
C SER A 322 19.29 3.34 33.51
N LYS A 323 19.46 4.47 34.20
CA LYS A 323 18.81 5.77 33.89
C LYS A 323 19.64 6.54 32.87
N LEU A 324 19.27 6.42 31.59
CA LEU A 324 20.04 6.95 30.45
C LEU A 324 20.09 8.49 30.40
N SER A 325 19.17 9.15 31.08
CA SER A 325 19.17 10.61 31.24
C SER A 325 18.59 11.01 32.58
N SER A 326 19.13 12.07 33.19
CA SER A 326 18.60 12.64 34.43
C SER A 326 17.25 13.37 34.25
N THR A 327 16.92 13.75 33.01
CA THR A 327 15.74 14.57 32.69
C THR A 327 14.83 13.96 31.62
N LYS A 328 15.33 13.04 30.80
CA LYS A 328 14.60 12.50 29.65
C LYS A 328 14.31 11.00 29.77
N SER A 329 13.12 10.65 30.27
CA SER A 329 12.63 9.26 30.30
C SER A 329 12.46 8.64 28.91
N THR A 330 12.29 9.49 27.89
CA THR A 330 12.17 9.04 26.50
C THR A 330 13.46 8.40 25.96
N GLU A 331 14.64 8.69 26.54
CA GLU A 331 15.89 7.98 26.18
C GLU A 331 15.77 6.48 26.50
N ASN A 332 15.38 6.14 27.73
CA ASN A 332 15.10 4.76 28.13
C ASN A 332 14.03 4.12 27.24
N SER A 333 12.93 4.84 27.01
CA SER A 333 11.79 4.32 26.25
C SER A 333 12.17 3.93 24.82
N ARG A 334 12.94 4.78 24.11
CA ARG A 334 13.35 4.48 22.73
C ARG A 334 14.33 3.33 22.64
N VAL A 335 15.30 3.24 23.57
CA VAL A 335 16.22 2.09 23.63
C VAL A 335 15.45 0.80 23.90
N ILE A 336 14.50 0.80 24.84
CA ILE A 336 13.62 -0.36 25.09
C ILE A 336 12.88 -0.74 23.81
N ILE A 337 12.22 0.21 23.14
CA ILE A 337 11.49 -0.04 21.89
C ILE A 337 12.40 -0.67 20.82
N ALA A 338 13.61 -0.11 20.62
CA ALA A 338 14.56 -0.62 19.63
C ALA A 338 15.04 -2.04 19.98
N LEU A 339 15.44 -2.28 21.23
CA LEU A 339 15.89 -3.59 21.72
C LEU A 339 14.78 -4.65 21.62
N SER A 340 13.55 -4.30 22.01
CA SER A 340 12.38 -5.16 21.83
C SER A 340 12.18 -5.52 20.37
N ALA A 341 12.33 -4.56 19.44
CA ALA A 341 12.12 -4.79 18.02
C ALA A 341 13.16 -5.77 17.43
N ILE A 342 14.41 -5.69 17.88
CA ILE A 342 15.49 -6.60 17.47
C ILE A 342 15.57 -7.90 18.31
N GLY A 343 14.62 -8.12 19.22
CA GLY A 343 14.54 -9.34 20.02
C GLY A 343 15.58 -9.45 21.14
N LYS A 344 16.13 -8.33 21.63
CA LYS A 344 17.11 -8.28 22.72
C LYS A 344 16.45 -7.93 24.05
N SER A 345 16.81 -8.66 25.10
CA SER A 345 16.29 -8.42 26.45
C SER A 345 16.64 -7.02 26.97
N VAL A 346 15.70 -6.39 27.67
CA VAL A 346 15.87 -5.06 28.28
C VAL A 346 16.01 -5.13 29.81
N THR A 347 15.83 -6.32 30.39
CA THR A 347 15.83 -6.51 31.86
C THR A 347 17.24 -6.75 32.43
N ASN A 348 18.22 -7.04 31.59
CA ASN A 348 19.61 -7.24 31.97
C ASN A 348 20.56 -6.90 30.82
N VAL A 349 20.78 -5.61 30.60
CA VAL A 349 21.70 -5.07 29.60
C VAL A 349 22.99 -4.67 30.31
N ALA A 350 24.05 -5.45 30.12
CA ALA A 350 25.32 -5.30 30.86
C ALA A 350 25.17 -5.17 32.39
N GLY A 351 24.23 -5.91 32.98
CA GLY A 351 23.94 -5.87 34.42
C GLY A 351 22.87 -4.85 34.84
N TYR A 352 22.33 -4.06 33.91
CA TYR A 352 21.34 -3.01 34.19
C TYR A 352 19.95 -3.38 33.65
N ASN A 353 18.91 -3.16 34.45
CA ASN A 353 17.53 -3.31 33.99
C ASN A 353 17.00 -1.97 33.47
N LEU A 354 16.82 -1.85 32.16
CA LEU A 354 16.44 -0.59 31.51
C LEU A 354 14.99 -0.17 31.79
N LEU A 355 14.16 -1.07 32.33
CA LEU A 355 12.79 -0.76 32.77
C LEU A 355 12.74 -0.02 34.12
N GLU A 356 13.78 -0.15 34.96
CA GLU A 356 13.79 0.42 36.32
C GLU A 356 13.52 1.93 36.34
N PRO A 357 14.12 2.76 35.47
CA PRO A 357 13.83 4.18 35.49
C PRO A 357 12.38 4.50 35.15
N LEU A 358 11.71 3.67 34.35
CA LEU A 358 10.29 3.87 34.00
C LEU A 358 9.34 3.53 35.17
N ALA A 359 9.83 2.84 36.22
CA ALA A 359 9.05 2.60 37.44
C ALA A 359 8.85 3.87 38.29
N ASP A 360 9.71 4.89 38.13
CA ASP A 360 9.60 6.19 38.79
C ASP A 360 8.73 7.16 37.97
N PHE A 361 7.47 7.30 38.37
CA PHE A 361 6.49 8.14 37.69
C PHE A 361 6.87 9.63 37.73
N ASN A 362 7.56 10.07 38.79
CA ASN A 362 8.03 11.45 38.87
C ASN A 362 9.11 11.72 37.83
N PHE A 363 9.98 10.74 37.55
CA PHE A 363 10.92 10.82 36.45
C PHE A 363 10.23 10.78 35.09
N VAL A 364 9.29 9.85 34.87
CA VAL A 364 8.58 9.70 33.59
C VAL A 364 7.88 11.00 33.18
N LYS A 365 7.10 11.62 34.09
CA LYS A 365 6.32 12.81 33.78
C LYS A 365 7.12 14.11 33.66
N LYS A 366 8.45 14.10 33.90
CA LYS A 366 9.30 15.31 33.71
C LYS A 366 9.24 15.86 32.30
N GLN A 367 9.03 15.00 31.29
CA GLN A 367 8.85 15.41 29.90
C GLN A 367 7.37 15.65 29.53
N GLY A 368 6.49 15.77 30.51
CA GLY A 368 5.06 15.92 30.31
C GLY A 368 4.45 14.70 29.61
N VAL A 369 3.40 14.96 28.81
CA VAL A 369 2.66 13.91 28.08
C VAL A 369 3.56 13.07 27.18
N ASN A 370 4.60 13.65 26.59
CA ASN A 370 5.54 12.92 25.73
C ASN A 370 6.32 11.86 26.51
N GLY A 371 6.73 12.17 27.75
CA GLY A 371 7.38 11.19 28.63
C GLY A 371 6.45 10.03 28.96
N SER A 372 5.20 10.34 29.33
CA SER A 372 4.18 9.32 29.66
C SER A 372 3.79 8.46 28.45
N ALA A 373 3.61 9.06 27.28
CA ALA A 373 3.25 8.36 26.05
C ALA A 373 4.34 7.37 25.62
N PHE A 374 5.60 7.81 25.54
CA PHE A 374 6.71 6.91 25.17
C PHE A 374 6.96 5.82 26.22
N ALA A 375 6.80 6.12 27.52
CA ALA A 375 6.91 5.10 28.56
C ALA A 375 5.80 4.04 28.41
N LEU A 376 4.57 4.45 28.13
CA LEU A 376 3.46 3.53 27.90
C LEU A 376 3.72 2.66 26.66
N ILE A 377 4.13 3.27 25.54
CA ILE A 377 4.52 2.54 24.33
C ILE A 377 5.62 1.52 24.64
N ALA A 378 6.71 1.93 25.29
CA ALA A 378 7.84 1.07 25.61
C ALA A 378 7.46 -0.11 26.52
N LEU A 379 6.59 0.12 27.50
CA LEU A 379 6.09 -0.94 28.38
C LEU A 379 5.15 -1.90 27.64
N ASP A 380 4.39 -1.39 26.67
CA ASP A 380 3.43 -2.19 25.92
C ASP A 380 4.02 -2.94 24.74
N THR A 381 5.22 -2.58 24.25
CA THR A 381 5.83 -3.25 23.10
C THR A 381 5.89 -4.76 23.28
N TYR A 382 6.23 -5.21 24.48
CA TYR A 382 6.27 -6.62 24.84
C TYR A 382 5.51 -6.93 26.14
N LYS A 383 4.56 -6.06 26.52
CA LYS A 383 3.79 -6.16 27.79
C LYS A 383 4.69 -6.34 29.01
N TYR A 384 5.78 -5.57 29.09
CA TYR A 384 6.73 -5.66 30.18
C TYR A 384 6.08 -5.45 31.54
N GLU A 385 6.50 -6.22 32.53
CA GLU A 385 6.21 -5.95 33.92
C GLU A 385 6.99 -4.71 34.37
N ILE A 386 6.30 -3.79 35.04
CA ILE A 386 6.94 -2.60 35.59
C ILE A 386 7.67 -3.01 36.87
N PRO A 387 8.99 -2.78 37.00
CA PRO A 387 9.71 -3.09 38.22
C PRO A 387 9.09 -2.39 39.44
N LYS A 388 9.18 -3.05 40.60
CA LYS A 388 8.79 -2.42 41.87
C LYS A 388 9.81 -1.35 42.23
N LEU A 389 9.30 -0.15 42.51
CA LEU A 389 10.04 0.95 43.08
C LEU A 389 10.06 0.78 44.61
N TYR A 390 11.26 0.74 45.20
CA TYR A 390 11.44 0.53 46.65
C TYR A 390 11.78 1.82 47.41
N ASP A 391 11.94 2.94 46.69
CA ASP A 391 12.22 4.27 47.23
C ASP A 391 10.93 5.08 47.43
N GLU A 392 11.00 6.26 48.07
CA GLU A 392 9.86 7.16 48.31
C GLU A 392 9.28 7.79 47.04
N ALA A 393 9.89 7.56 45.88
CA ALA A 393 9.40 8.04 44.59
C ALA A 393 8.05 7.40 44.20
N MET A 394 7.29 8.08 43.34
CA MET A 394 5.94 7.65 42.99
C MET A 394 5.99 6.48 42.01
N GLN A 395 5.47 5.31 42.40
CA GLN A 395 5.36 4.14 41.51
C GLN A 395 4.52 4.42 40.26
N THR A 396 5.07 4.11 39.08
CA THR A 396 4.38 4.07 37.78
C THR A 396 3.47 2.85 37.68
N THR A 397 2.31 3.02 37.03
CA THR A 397 1.42 1.96 36.54
C THR A 397 0.96 2.34 35.14
N ARG A 398 0.43 1.39 34.34
CA ARG A 398 -0.12 1.70 33.01
C ARG A 398 -1.29 2.68 33.14
N GLU A 399 -2.15 2.47 34.12
CA GLU A 399 -3.29 3.32 34.45
C GLU A 399 -2.83 4.75 34.74
N LYS A 400 -1.82 4.96 35.59
CA LYS A 400 -1.28 6.31 35.85
C LYS A 400 -0.70 6.98 34.60
N LEU A 401 -0.09 6.22 33.69
CA LEU A 401 0.42 6.77 32.43
C LEU A 401 -0.74 7.20 31.53
N ILE A 402 -1.78 6.36 31.41
CA ILE A 402 -3.01 6.68 30.68
C ILE A 402 -3.68 7.92 31.27
N ASP A 403 -3.89 7.95 32.58
CA ASP A 403 -4.53 9.08 33.28
C ASP A 403 -3.76 10.38 33.07
N GLU A 404 -2.42 10.36 33.11
CA GLU A 404 -1.60 11.55 32.84
C GLU A 404 -1.72 12.01 31.38
N ILE A 405 -1.80 11.08 30.42
CA ILE A 405 -2.02 11.43 29.02
C ILE A 405 -3.41 12.05 28.86
N LEU A 406 -4.46 11.43 29.38
CA LEU A 406 -5.84 11.92 29.30
C LEU A 406 -6.00 13.28 29.97
N ALA A 407 -5.42 13.47 31.17
CA ALA A 407 -5.48 14.73 31.91
C ALA A 407 -4.76 15.90 31.22
N LYS A 408 -3.92 15.63 30.20
CA LYS A 408 -3.24 16.65 29.38
C LYS A 408 -3.90 16.90 28.04
N GLN A 409 -5.02 16.23 27.73
CA GLN A 409 -5.78 16.55 26.53
C GLN A 409 -6.29 17.98 26.64
N LEU A 410 -6.09 18.76 25.57
CA LEU A 410 -6.59 20.12 25.49
C LEU A 410 -8.11 20.11 25.30
N ASN A 411 -8.78 21.20 25.68
CA ASN A 411 -10.22 21.39 25.39
C ASN A 411 -10.55 21.32 23.88
N THR A 412 -9.56 21.54 23.03
CA THR A 412 -9.70 21.40 21.57
C THR A 412 -9.72 19.94 21.11
N GLY A 413 -9.32 18.98 21.95
CA GLY A 413 -9.33 17.53 21.67
C GLY A 413 -7.97 16.92 21.33
N GLY A 414 -6.92 17.73 21.14
CA GLY A 414 -5.56 17.24 20.86
C GLY A 414 -4.58 17.42 22.02
N TRP A 415 -3.30 17.18 21.75
CA TRP A 415 -2.20 17.37 22.69
C TRP A 415 -1.13 18.30 22.13
N THR A 416 -0.36 18.91 23.03
CA THR A 416 0.78 19.77 22.68
C THR A 416 1.83 19.77 23.78
N PHE A 417 3.07 20.11 23.42
CA PHE A 417 4.15 20.27 24.40
C PHE A 417 3.94 21.53 25.24
N PHE A 418 3.40 22.59 24.63
CA PHE A 418 3.18 23.88 25.26
C PHE A 418 2.05 24.66 24.56
N GLY A 419 1.40 25.55 25.31
CA GLY A 419 0.29 26.35 24.79
C GLY A 419 -1.06 25.62 24.83
N SER A 420 -2.03 26.16 24.10
CA SER A 420 -3.44 25.74 24.13
C SER A 420 -3.95 25.17 22.79
N ASN A 421 -3.08 25.08 21.79
CA ASN A 421 -3.42 24.56 20.46
C ASN A 421 -2.82 23.17 20.30
N ALA A 422 -3.59 22.27 19.69
CA ALA A 422 -3.13 20.92 19.37
C ALA A 422 -1.99 20.96 18.36
N ASP A 423 -1.00 20.10 18.58
CA ASP A 423 0.13 19.84 17.69
C ASP A 423 -0.06 18.46 17.04
N ALA A 424 0.20 18.34 15.74
CA ALA A 424 -0.07 17.11 15.01
C ALA A 424 0.80 15.95 15.50
N ASP A 425 2.09 16.20 15.72
CA ASP A 425 3.06 15.19 16.15
C ASP A 425 2.71 14.64 17.53
N LEU A 426 2.47 15.53 18.51
CA LEU A 426 2.18 15.08 19.85
C LEU A 426 0.77 14.49 19.99
N THR A 427 -0.20 15.00 19.24
CA THR A 427 -1.54 14.40 19.16
C THR A 427 -1.46 12.98 18.59
N ALA A 428 -0.72 12.79 17.51
CA ALA A 428 -0.49 11.47 16.93
C ALA A 428 0.26 10.53 17.89
N THR A 429 1.30 11.02 18.58
CA THR A 429 2.06 10.24 19.58
C THR A 429 1.18 9.79 20.75
N ALA A 430 0.29 10.65 21.25
CA ALA A 430 -0.67 10.29 22.29
C ALA A 430 -1.63 9.20 21.81
N ILE A 431 -2.14 9.30 20.57
CA ILE A 431 -2.98 8.26 19.97
C ILE A 431 -2.21 6.94 19.85
N GLN A 432 -0.95 6.95 19.40
CA GLN A 432 -0.12 5.75 19.29
C GLN A 432 0.01 5.03 20.65
N ALA A 433 0.22 5.78 21.73
CA ALA A 433 0.31 5.23 23.08
C ALA A 433 -1.02 4.68 23.60
N LEU A 434 -2.14 5.32 23.24
CA LEU A 434 -3.48 4.97 23.69
C LEU A 434 -4.17 3.89 22.83
N ALA A 435 -3.69 3.63 21.61
CA ALA A 435 -4.30 2.71 20.67
C ALA A 435 -4.60 1.30 21.24
N PRO A 436 -3.72 0.66 22.05
CA PRO A 436 -4.01 -0.65 22.65
C PRO A 436 -5.20 -0.69 23.61
N TYR A 437 -5.64 0.50 24.07
CA TYR A 437 -6.70 0.71 25.05
C TYR A 437 -7.98 1.29 24.42
N TYR A 438 -7.95 1.71 23.15
CA TYR A 438 -9.05 2.37 22.45
C TYR A 438 -10.37 1.59 22.52
N ASN A 439 -10.34 0.27 22.34
CA ASN A 439 -11.54 -0.58 22.40
C ASN A 439 -11.81 -1.16 23.80
N LYS A 440 -11.06 -0.76 24.83
CA LYS A 440 -11.11 -1.34 26.19
C LYS A 440 -11.44 -0.34 27.29
N ASN A 441 -11.26 0.96 27.02
CA ASN A 441 -11.48 2.03 27.98
C ASN A 441 -12.27 3.16 27.29
N GLU A 442 -13.45 3.49 27.81
CA GLU A 442 -14.36 4.48 27.23
C GLU A 442 -13.82 5.92 27.26
N GLU A 443 -13.06 6.27 28.30
CA GLU A 443 -12.40 7.59 28.40
C GLU A 443 -11.31 7.71 27.35
N VAL A 444 -10.51 6.65 27.17
CA VAL A 444 -9.50 6.57 26.11
C VAL A 444 -10.16 6.67 24.74
N LYS A 445 -11.25 5.94 24.51
CA LYS A 445 -11.99 6.00 23.25
C LYS A 445 -12.45 7.43 22.94
N THR A 446 -13.07 8.08 23.92
CA THR A 446 -13.59 9.45 23.78
C THR A 446 -12.45 10.43 23.48
N ALA A 447 -11.33 10.34 24.21
CA ALA A 447 -10.17 11.19 23.98
C ALA A 447 -9.57 10.99 22.57
N VAL A 448 -9.39 9.74 22.15
CA VAL A 448 -8.87 9.42 20.80
C VAL A 448 -9.83 9.88 19.70
N ASP A 449 -11.15 9.71 19.87
CA ASP A 449 -12.14 10.16 18.89
C ASP A 449 -12.12 11.69 18.70
N ASN A 450 -11.99 12.44 19.81
CA ASN A 450 -11.78 13.89 19.76
C ASN A 450 -10.49 14.25 19.01
N ALA A 451 -9.41 13.52 19.28
CA ALA A 451 -8.12 13.76 18.66
C ALA A 451 -8.11 13.45 17.15
N LEU A 452 -8.81 12.40 16.72
CA LEU A 452 -9.01 12.09 15.29
C LEU A 452 -9.77 13.20 14.58
N SER A 453 -10.79 13.79 15.23
CA SER A 453 -11.51 14.95 14.69
C SER A 453 -10.58 16.16 14.51
N VAL A 454 -9.74 16.44 15.51
CA VAL A 454 -8.73 17.51 15.43
C VAL A 454 -7.74 17.25 14.30
N LEU A 455 -7.14 16.06 14.21
CA LEU A 455 -6.20 15.72 13.14
C LEU A 455 -6.86 15.83 11.75
N SER A 456 -8.09 15.34 11.58
CA SER A 456 -8.81 15.47 10.30
C SER A 456 -9.01 16.94 9.87
N SER A 457 -9.17 17.86 10.84
CA SER A 457 -9.26 19.31 10.58
C SER A 457 -7.91 19.98 10.30
N MET A 458 -6.81 19.39 10.79
CA MET A 458 -5.44 19.90 10.59
C MET A 458 -4.81 19.46 9.27
N GLN A 459 -5.35 18.41 8.63
CA GLN A 459 -4.83 17.89 7.39
C GLN A 459 -4.96 18.92 6.25
N LYS A 460 -3.87 19.08 5.49
CA LYS A 460 -3.79 20.04 4.39
C LYS A 460 -4.41 19.50 3.11
N ASP A 461 -4.62 20.38 2.14
CA ASP A 461 -5.21 20.06 0.83
C ASP A 461 -4.45 19.00 0.04
N ASN A 462 -3.14 18.88 0.25
CA ASN A 462 -2.29 17.86 -0.36
C ASN A 462 -2.22 16.56 0.47
N GLY A 463 -3.09 16.40 1.47
CA GLY A 463 -3.14 15.25 2.37
C GLY A 463 -2.07 15.23 3.47
N ALA A 464 -1.09 16.14 3.44
CA ALA A 464 0.02 16.15 4.39
C ALA A 464 -0.35 16.83 5.72
N PHE A 465 0.47 16.55 6.74
CA PHE A 465 0.47 17.23 8.02
C PHE A 465 1.74 18.07 8.18
N GLY A 466 1.76 18.93 9.19
CA GLY A 466 2.99 19.59 9.58
C GLY A 466 2.79 20.56 10.71
N SER A 467 3.91 21.13 11.16
CA SER A 467 3.96 22.06 12.28
C SER A 467 4.41 23.46 11.81
N PHE A 468 4.06 24.49 12.57
CA PHE A 468 4.39 25.89 12.28
C PHE A 468 4.04 26.38 10.84
N GLY A 469 2.97 25.83 10.26
CA GLY A 469 2.45 26.24 8.95
C GLY A 469 3.04 25.50 7.75
N SER A 470 4.19 24.82 7.87
CA SER A 470 4.81 24.04 6.79
C SER A 470 4.34 22.60 6.79
N ALA A 471 4.25 21.94 5.64
CA ALA A 471 3.95 20.51 5.55
C ALA A 471 5.27 19.74 5.65
N THR A 472 5.34 18.74 6.51
CA THR A 472 6.57 18.02 6.83
C THR A 472 6.37 16.52 6.74
N CYS A 473 7.44 15.83 6.39
CA CYS A 473 7.46 14.37 6.27
C CYS A 473 7.18 13.70 7.62
N GLU A 474 7.84 14.17 8.67
CA GLU A 474 7.80 13.63 10.03
C GLU A 474 6.38 13.70 10.61
N SER A 475 5.72 14.86 10.53
CA SER A 475 4.36 15.00 11.06
C SER A 475 3.35 14.19 10.26
N THR A 476 3.55 14.06 8.95
CA THR A 476 2.72 13.18 8.12
C THR A 476 2.95 11.71 8.50
N ALA A 477 4.20 11.31 8.77
CA ALA A 477 4.56 9.98 9.23
C ALA A 477 3.95 9.64 10.60
N GLN A 478 3.98 10.57 11.57
CA GLN A 478 3.38 10.36 12.89
C GLN A 478 1.88 10.13 12.80
N VAL A 479 1.17 10.91 11.98
CA VAL A 479 -0.27 10.74 11.82
C VAL A 479 -0.59 9.42 11.12
N LEU A 480 0.12 9.07 10.04
CA LEU A 480 -0.03 7.75 9.39
C LEU A 480 0.19 6.59 10.39
N LEU A 481 1.23 6.68 11.20
CA LEU A 481 1.50 5.69 12.25
C LEU A 481 0.38 5.62 13.29
N SER A 482 -0.20 6.76 13.69
CA SER A 482 -1.30 6.80 14.66
C SER A 482 -2.58 6.11 14.14
N LEU A 483 -2.94 6.35 12.88
CA LEU A 483 -4.13 5.75 12.26
C LEU A 483 -3.94 4.25 12.05
N THR A 484 -2.78 3.84 11.55
CA THR A 484 -2.45 2.41 11.36
C THR A 484 -2.35 1.67 12.70
N SER A 485 -1.96 2.34 13.78
CA SER A 485 -1.99 1.77 15.14
C SER A 485 -3.40 1.52 15.67
N LEU A 486 -4.40 2.28 15.21
CA LEU A 486 -5.82 2.07 15.50
C LEU A 486 -6.49 1.05 14.56
N GLY A 487 -5.79 0.59 13.51
CA GLY A 487 -6.35 -0.24 12.45
C GLY A 487 -7.27 0.51 11.49
N ILE A 488 -7.13 1.84 11.38
CA ILE A 488 -7.88 2.67 10.43
C ILE A 488 -7.21 2.58 9.07
N ASP A 489 -7.96 2.14 8.05
CA ASP A 489 -7.47 2.08 6.67
C ASP A 489 -7.43 3.48 6.05
N VAL A 490 -6.21 4.00 5.86
CA VAL A 490 -5.96 5.35 5.36
C VAL A 490 -6.26 5.52 3.87
N ASP A 491 -6.47 4.44 3.13
CA ASP A 491 -6.81 4.48 1.70
C ASP A 491 -8.31 4.71 1.49
N THR A 492 -9.13 4.46 2.52
CA THR A 492 -10.60 4.49 2.41
C THR A 492 -11.28 5.38 3.45
N ASP A 493 -10.61 5.75 4.54
CA ASP A 493 -11.19 6.63 5.55
C ASP A 493 -11.27 8.09 5.06
N ALA A 494 -12.48 8.49 4.64
CA ALA A 494 -12.76 9.81 4.08
C ALA A 494 -12.41 10.98 5.01
N ARG A 495 -12.24 10.77 6.33
CA ARG A 495 -11.78 11.83 7.25
C ARG A 495 -10.35 12.27 6.92
N PHE A 496 -9.55 11.37 6.36
CA PHE A 496 -8.12 11.54 6.11
C PHE A 496 -7.73 11.56 4.62
N ILE A 497 -8.71 11.73 3.74
CA ILE A 497 -8.51 11.90 2.29
C ILE A 497 -8.88 13.32 1.91
N LYS A 498 -7.92 14.10 1.38
CA LYS A 498 -8.14 15.50 0.97
C LYS A 498 -7.82 15.68 -0.51
N ASN A 499 -8.80 16.16 -1.27
CA ASN A 499 -8.69 16.36 -2.72
C ASN A 499 -8.18 15.11 -3.46
N GLY A 500 -8.63 13.92 -3.03
CA GLY A 500 -8.19 12.63 -3.57
C GLY A 500 -6.81 12.14 -3.11
N ASN A 501 -6.10 12.91 -2.27
CA ASN A 501 -4.81 12.49 -1.71
C ASN A 501 -5.01 11.78 -0.37
N THR A 502 -4.50 10.56 -0.28
CA THR A 502 -4.39 9.82 0.99
C THR A 502 -3.17 10.30 1.80
N LEU A 503 -3.09 9.88 3.06
CA LEU A 503 -1.89 10.09 3.88
C LEU A 503 -0.66 9.37 3.34
N ALA A 504 -0.83 8.19 2.72
CA ALA A 504 0.26 7.46 2.10
C ALA A 504 0.80 8.21 0.88
N ASP A 505 -0.08 8.79 0.04
CA ASP A 505 0.31 9.64 -1.10
C ASP A 505 1.08 10.87 -0.62
N ALA A 506 0.55 11.55 0.40
CA ALA A 506 1.17 12.72 1.00
C ALA A 506 2.57 12.40 1.53
N LEU A 507 2.74 11.30 2.27
CA LEU A 507 4.04 10.88 2.80
C LEU A 507 5.02 10.52 1.66
N MET A 508 4.54 9.82 0.64
CA MET A 508 5.34 9.44 -0.52
C MET A 508 5.79 10.64 -1.36
N SER A 509 5.09 11.77 -1.31
CA SER A 509 5.51 13.03 -1.97
C SER A 509 6.83 13.60 -1.43
N PHE A 510 7.27 13.19 -0.24
CA PHE A 510 8.56 13.55 0.35
C PHE A 510 9.71 12.61 -0.07
N SER A 511 9.43 11.58 -0.88
CA SER A 511 10.41 10.59 -1.33
C SER A 511 11.54 11.22 -2.15
N VAL A 512 12.77 10.84 -1.81
CA VAL A 512 14.00 11.12 -2.58
C VAL A 512 14.78 9.81 -2.78
N GLU A 513 15.77 9.76 -3.66
CA GLU A 513 16.47 8.51 -4.05
C GLU A 513 16.74 7.52 -2.90
N ASN A 514 17.37 7.98 -1.81
CA ASN A 514 17.80 7.12 -0.68
C ASN A 514 16.85 7.10 0.53
N GLY A 515 15.71 7.80 0.47
CA GLY A 515 14.86 7.96 1.64
C GLY A 515 13.85 9.07 1.46
N PHE A 516 13.76 9.98 2.43
CA PHE A 516 12.78 11.05 2.44
C PHE A 516 13.45 12.38 2.79
N ALA A 517 12.85 13.47 2.32
CA ALA A 517 13.21 14.83 2.68
C ALA A 517 12.29 15.36 3.78
N HIS A 518 12.75 16.31 4.58
CA HIS A 518 11.91 17.01 5.57
C HIS A 518 10.73 17.77 4.92
N LEU A 519 11.02 18.50 3.84
CA LEU A 519 10.04 19.23 3.03
C LEU A 519 9.97 18.63 1.63
N SER A 520 8.81 18.75 0.98
CA SER A 520 8.63 18.37 -0.43
C SER A 520 9.69 19.05 -1.32
N ASN A 521 10.23 18.33 -2.30
CA ASN A 521 11.34 18.79 -3.17
C ASN A 521 12.65 19.13 -2.43
N GLY A 522 12.78 18.69 -1.17
CA GLY A 522 14.01 18.81 -0.40
C GLY A 522 15.07 17.77 -0.79
N LYS A 523 16.09 17.66 0.05
CA LYS A 523 17.13 16.62 -0.04
C LYS A 523 16.93 15.60 1.06
N TYR A 524 17.64 14.48 0.94
CA TYR A 524 17.72 13.46 1.98
C TYR A 524 17.88 14.07 3.37
N ASP A 525 17.00 13.67 4.29
CA ASP A 525 17.06 13.96 5.71
C ASP A 525 16.94 12.63 6.48
N GLN A 526 17.84 12.40 7.44
CA GLN A 526 17.93 11.13 8.16
C GLN A 526 16.70 10.89 9.03
N MET A 527 16.22 11.92 9.74
CA MET A 527 15.08 11.82 10.64
C MET A 527 13.79 11.62 9.84
N ALA A 528 13.57 12.44 8.80
CA ALA A 528 12.45 12.25 7.88
C ALA A 528 12.45 10.85 7.28
N THR A 529 13.63 10.36 6.87
CA THR A 529 13.78 9.02 6.29
C THR A 529 13.37 7.93 7.25
N GLU A 530 13.90 7.94 8.47
CA GLU A 530 13.63 6.89 9.46
C GLU A 530 12.16 6.90 9.90
N GLN A 531 11.57 8.08 10.10
CA GLN A 531 10.17 8.20 10.51
C GLN A 531 9.20 7.81 9.41
N ALA A 532 9.41 8.31 8.19
CA ALA A 532 8.60 7.89 7.05
C ALA A 532 8.74 6.38 6.79
N PHE A 533 9.95 5.85 6.92
CA PHE A 533 10.22 4.43 6.71
C PHE A 533 9.42 3.55 7.70
N TYR A 534 9.51 3.79 9.00
CA TYR A 534 8.74 2.97 9.94
C TYR A 534 7.22 3.21 9.84
N ALA A 535 6.78 4.40 9.41
CA ALA A 535 5.36 4.69 9.20
C ALA A 535 4.81 3.92 7.99
N LEU A 536 5.55 3.87 6.88
CA LEU A 536 5.21 3.03 5.73
C LEU A 536 5.27 1.53 6.07
N VAL A 537 6.19 1.11 6.92
CA VAL A 537 6.21 -0.26 7.45
C VAL A 537 4.96 -0.53 8.29
N SER A 538 4.52 0.40 9.14
CA SER A 538 3.26 0.27 9.90
C SER A 538 2.06 0.13 8.98
N TYR A 539 1.98 0.98 7.95
CA TYR A 539 0.97 0.89 6.89
C TYR A 539 0.99 -0.48 6.21
N GLN A 540 2.15 -0.95 5.74
CA GLN A 540 2.26 -2.26 5.09
C GLN A 540 1.83 -3.40 6.03
N ARG A 541 2.24 -3.35 7.31
CA ARG A 541 1.87 -4.34 8.33
C ARG A 541 0.35 -4.41 8.51
N MET A 542 -0.34 -3.27 8.55
CA MET A 542 -1.80 -3.20 8.62
C MET A 542 -2.46 -3.84 7.39
N LYS A 543 -2.02 -3.48 6.17
CA LYS A 543 -2.59 -4.04 4.92
C LYS A 543 -2.46 -5.57 4.82
N VAL A 544 -1.45 -6.16 5.45
CA VAL A 544 -1.24 -7.62 5.48
C VAL A 544 -1.66 -8.30 6.78
N GLY A 545 -2.36 -7.59 7.67
CA GLY A 545 -2.90 -8.15 8.91
C GLY A 545 -1.86 -8.59 9.94
N LYS A 546 -0.67 -7.98 9.94
CA LYS A 546 0.36 -8.19 10.99
C LYS A 546 0.06 -7.33 12.23
N THR A 547 0.69 -7.65 13.36
CA THR A 547 0.62 -6.80 14.56
C THR A 547 1.11 -5.37 14.24
N THR A 548 0.62 -4.37 14.97
CA THR A 548 1.00 -2.97 14.76
C THR A 548 2.51 -2.76 14.92
N LEU A 549 3.02 -1.58 14.52
CA LEU A 549 4.46 -1.29 14.61
C LEU A 549 4.99 -1.51 16.04
N TYR A 550 4.25 -1.04 17.04
CA TYR A 550 4.62 -1.13 18.45
C TYR A 550 4.15 -2.40 19.15
N ASP A 551 3.15 -3.15 18.66
CA ASP A 551 2.83 -4.46 19.22
C ASP A 551 3.85 -5.51 18.74
N MET A 552 4.84 -5.79 19.57
CA MET A 552 5.94 -6.72 19.30
C MET A 552 5.69 -8.10 19.90
N SER A 553 4.44 -8.46 20.21
CA SER A 553 4.09 -9.82 20.65
C SER A 553 4.42 -10.91 19.62
N ASP A 554 4.66 -10.51 18.36
CA ASP A 554 5.13 -11.36 17.27
C ASP A 554 6.66 -11.50 17.20
N VAL A 555 7.41 -10.69 17.97
CA VAL A 555 8.87 -10.80 18.06
C VAL A 555 9.24 -11.92 19.02
N LYS A 556 10.10 -12.83 18.56
CA LYS A 556 10.63 -13.89 19.40
C LYS A 556 11.92 -13.40 20.05
N PHE A 557 11.92 -13.32 21.38
CA PHE A 557 13.16 -13.37 22.15
C PHE A 557 13.71 -14.78 22.01
N ALA A 558 15.01 -14.92 21.78
CA ALA A 558 15.63 -16.24 21.67
C ALA A 558 15.29 -17.03 22.96
N LYS A 559 14.45 -18.07 22.80
CA LYS A 559 14.00 -18.88 23.93
C LYS A 559 15.26 -19.54 24.51
N TYR A 560 15.46 -19.40 25.82
CA TYR A 560 16.65 -19.87 26.54
C TYR A 560 17.94 -19.08 26.28
N ASP A 561 17.83 -17.88 25.71
CA ASP A 561 18.88 -16.86 25.81
C ASP A 561 18.95 -16.36 27.26
N ILE A 562 19.71 -17.09 28.08
CA ILE A 562 19.86 -16.79 29.51
C ILE A 562 21.01 -15.82 29.76
N ASN A 563 21.85 -15.60 28.75
CA ASN A 563 22.96 -14.67 28.83
C ASN A 563 22.58 -13.25 28.32
N GLY A 564 21.46 -13.14 27.59
CA GLY A 564 20.88 -11.90 27.08
C GLY A 564 21.47 -11.43 25.75
N ASP A 565 22.25 -12.26 25.04
CA ASP A 565 22.92 -11.91 23.77
C ASP A 565 22.02 -12.09 22.54
N GLY A 566 20.71 -12.23 22.73
CA GLY A 566 19.73 -12.38 21.65
C GLY A 566 19.84 -13.68 20.86
N ARG A 567 20.74 -14.59 21.23
CA ARG A 567 20.90 -15.90 20.60
C ARG A 567 20.65 -16.97 21.64
N PHE A 568 20.24 -18.12 21.14
CA PHE A 568 20.23 -19.34 21.95
C PHE A 568 21.25 -20.28 21.35
N ASP A 569 22.40 -20.40 22.00
CA ASP A 569 23.49 -21.26 21.58
C ASP A 569 24.24 -21.91 22.76
N ILE A 570 25.38 -22.55 22.48
CA ILE A 570 26.15 -23.28 23.49
C ILE A 570 26.76 -22.35 24.56
N VAL A 571 26.89 -21.06 24.25
CA VAL A 571 27.36 -20.02 25.18
C VAL A 571 26.34 -19.86 26.31
N ASP A 572 25.04 -19.91 26.03
CA ASP A 572 24.00 -19.91 27.06
C ASP A 572 24.13 -21.11 28.01
N CYS A 573 24.33 -22.31 27.45
CA CYS A 573 24.55 -23.49 28.28
C CYS A 573 25.80 -23.33 29.17
N THR A 574 26.87 -22.76 28.60
CA THR A 574 28.13 -22.53 29.30
C THR A 574 28.00 -21.44 30.37
N ALA A 575 27.25 -20.38 30.08
CA ALA A 575 26.98 -19.29 31.01
C ALA A 575 26.19 -19.81 32.22
N LEU A 576 25.16 -20.64 32.00
CA LEU A 576 24.40 -21.24 33.08
C LEU A 576 25.26 -22.21 33.91
N GLN A 577 26.14 -23.00 33.28
CA GLN A 577 27.12 -23.83 34.00
C GLN A 577 28.06 -22.99 34.88
N LYS A 578 28.59 -21.89 34.34
CA LYS A 578 29.47 -20.98 35.09
C LYS A 578 28.72 -20.31 36.24
N HIS A 579 27.43 -20.00 36.05
CA HIS A 579 26.59 -19.45 37.11
C HIS A 579 26.38 -20.43 38.25
N LEU A 580 26.05 -21.68 37.94
CA LEU A 580 25.90 -22.76 38.92
C LEU A 580 27.21 -23.04 39.68
N ALA A 581 28.36 -22.86 39.03
CA ALA A 581 29.68 -22.96 39.64
C ALA A 581 30.10 -21.70 40.43
N ALA A 582 29.22 -20.70 40.57
CA ALA A 582 29.48 -19.41 41.19
C ALA A 582 30.66 -18.63 40.56
N LEU A 583 30.99 -18.92 39.31
CA LEU A 583 32.06 -18.23 38.56
C LEU A 583 31.57 -16.92 37.94
N ILE A 584 30.27 -16.83 37.63
CA ILE A 584 29.60 -15.62 37.15
C ILE A 584 28.24 -15.46 37.82
N LYS A 585 27.71 -14.25 37.83
CA LYS A 585 26.33 -14.00 38.25
C LYS A 585 25.48 -13.70 37.01
N LEU A 586 24.48 -14.53 36.77
CA LEU A 586 23.43 -14.29 35.78
C LEU A 586 22.19 -13.74 36.50
N ASN A 587 21.45 -12.88 35.82
CA ASN A 587 20.20 -12.31 36.30
C ASN A 587 19.07 -12.73 35.34
N GLY A 588 17.86 -12.93 35.86
CA GLY A 588 16.69 -13.35 35.07
C GLY A 588 16.14 -14.71 35.48
N ASN A 589 15.21 -15.24 34.69
CA ASN A 589 14.68 -16.58 34.92
C ASN A 589 15.64 -17.64 34.37
N LEU A 590 16.37 -18.30 35.28
CA LEU A 590 17.38 -19.32 34.95
C LEU A 590 16.84 -20.76 35.07
N ASP A 591 15.64 -20.92 35.65
CA ASP A 591 14.89 -22.18 35.65
C ASP A 591 14.16 -22.29 34.31
N VAL A 592 14.91 -22.75 33.31
CA VAL A 592 14.45 -22.83 31.92
C VAL A 592 13.63 -24.08 31.65
N ASN A 593 13.69 -25.08 32.54
CA ASN A 593 12.92 -26.30 32.45
C ASN A 593 11.57 -26.23 33.21
N GLY A 594 11.42 -25.27 34.14
CA GLY A 594 10.21 -24.99 34.91
C GLY A 594 9.94 -25.96 36.07
N ASP A 595 10.97 -26.64 36.59
CA ASP A 595 10.86 -27.58 37.72
C ASP A 595 10.96 -26.91 39.11
N GLY A 596 11.20 -25.60 39.13
CA GLY A 596 11.35 -24.79 40.34
C GLY A 596 12.77 -24.76 40.89
N VAL A 597 13.76 -25.39 40.23
CA VAL A 597 15.13 -25.54 40.72
C VAL A 597 16.16 -25.26 39.62
N VAL A 598 16.84 -24.11 39.72
CA VAL A 598 17.99 -23.77 38.86
C VAL A 598 19.15 -24.73 39.12
N SER A 599 19.44 -25.62 38.17
CA SER A 599 20.39 -26.72 38.33
C SER A 599 21.06 -27.14 37.02
N ILE A 600 21.92 -28.16 37.07
CA ILE A 600 22.52 -28.74 35.87
C ILE A 600 21.47 -29.35 34.91
N ILE A 601 20.26 -29.62 35.40
CA ILE A 601 19.16 -30.15 34.59
C ILE A 601 18.70 -29.07 33.60
N ASP A 602 18.70 -27.80 33.98
CA ASP A 602 18.42 -26.66 33.10
C ASP A 602 19.43 -26.55 31.95
N VAL A 603 20.72 -26.67 32.27
CA VAL A 603 21.79 -26.71 31.27
C VAL A 603 21.56 -27.87 30.30
N THR A 604 21.24 -29.05 30.83
CA THR A 604 20.99 -30.24 30.02
C THR A 604 19.75 -30.07 29.14
N PHE A 605 18.71 -29.44 29.66
CA PHE A 605 17.51 -29.11 28.93
C PHE A 605 17.80 -28.17 27.75
N MET A 606 18.62 -27.13 27.98
CA MET A 606 19.08 -26.24 26.93
C MET A 606 19.91 -26.97 25.88
N GLN A 607 20.89 -27.78 26.28
CA GLN A 607 21.70 -28.56 25.34
C GLN A 607 20.85 -29.49 24.46
N LYS A 608 19.79 -30.09 25.02
CA LYS A 608 18.83 -30.90 24.25
C LYS A 608 18.09 -30.06 23.22
N LYS A 609 17.66 -28.84 23.58
CA LYS A 609 16.98 -27.93 22.66
C LYS A 609 17.90 -27.47 21.51
N LEU A 610 19.19 -27.24 21.78
CA LEU A 610 20.19 -26.95 20.73
C LEU A 610 20.38 -28.13 19.77
N ALA A 611 20.34 -29.35 20.29
CA ALA A 611 20.49 -30.57 19.51
C ALA A 611 19.18 -31.05 18.84
N GLY A 612 18.07 -30.31 18.96
CA GLY A 612 16.79 -30.61 18.31
C GLY A 612 15.91 -31.65 19.01
N PHE A 613 16.16 -31.94 20.30
CA PHE A 613 15.41 -32.90 21.12
C PHE A 613 14.30 -32.27 21.97
#